data_AF-A0A7C1F8N0-F1
#
_entry.id   AF-A0A7C1F8N0-F1
#
_cell.length_a   1.000
_cell.length_b   1.000
_cell.length_c   1.000
_cell.angle_alpha   90.00
_cell.angle_beta   90.00
_cell.angle_gamma   90.00
#
_symmetry.space_group_name_H-M   'P 1'
#
loop_
_entity.id
_entity.type
_entity.pdbx_description
1 polymer ?
#
loop_
_entity_poly.entity_id
_entity_poly.type
_entity_poly.pdbx_seq_one_letter_code
_entity_poly.pdbx_strand_id
1 'polypeptide(L)'
;MTLRPIPWRRWLLLLTILAMDATWLAPWAMLLTGARAGLSPGTLFALLTVALVTTQGLAASRLALGLQQAAAGTLAVLAGLGLTRVILYGGYPVLNLAWLPTWLGDLAALRSVGPGGLVLTAVALYAWGRAISLAQRVPAAESVGYQFRVGVVAWFWFHLIGLFVGADAPLPWLFLFFTLGLLAIGLARVEEAQS
;
A
#
# COMPACT_ATOMS: atom_id res chain seq x y z
N MET A 1 14.26 3.09 29.17
CA MET A 1 13.87 3.76 27.92
C MET A 1 12.35 3.70 27.83
N THR A 2 11.70 4.82 28.13
CA THR A 2 10.25 5.01 28.01
C THR A 2 9.88 5.10 26.54
N LEU A 3 8.93 4.28 26.09
CA LEU A 3 8.28 4.45 24.79
C LEU A 3 7.64 5.85 24.82
N ARG A 4 8.23 6.85 24.15
CA ARG A 4 7.54 8.12 23.98
C ARG A 4 6.30 7.82 23.12
N PRO A 5 5.07 8.00 23.65
CA PRO A 5 3.88 7.78 22.85
C PRO A 5 3.95 8.73 21.66
N ILE A 6 3.78 8.17 20.46
CA ILE A 6 3.67 8.97 19.25
C ILE A 6 2.45 9.88 19.44
N PRO A 7 2.60 11.21 19.24
CA PRO A 7 1.46 12.11 19.39
C PRO A 7 0.35 11.68 18.44
N TRP A 8 -0.90 11.68 18.92
CA TRP A 8 -2.07 11.27 18.14
C TRP A 8 -2.16 12.01 16.79
N ARG A 9 -1.66 13.25 16.73
CA ARG A 9 -1.56 14.08 15.52
C ARG A 9 -0.67 13.46 14.46
N ARG A 10 0.49 12.91 14.85
CA ARG A 10 1.38 12.19 13.94
C ARG A 10 0.73 10.92 13.41
N TRP A 11 0.00 10.19 14.25
CA TRP A 11 -0.78 9.04 13.79
C TRP A 11 -1.85 9.45 12.76
N LEU A 12 -2.57 10.54 13.03
CA LEU A 12 -3.56 11.07 12.09
C LEU A 12 -2.92 11.42 10.74
N LEU A 13 -1.81 12.17 10.75
CA LEU A 13 -1.06 12.51 9.53
C LEU A 13 -0.65 11.26 8.75
N LEU A 14 -0.04 10.28 9.41
CA LEU A 14 0.41 9.05 8.76
C LEU A 14 -0.76 8.28 8.15
N LEU A 15 -1.86 8.11 8.88
CA LEU A 15 -3.05 7.43 8.38
C LEU A 15 -3.70 8.18 7.21
N THR A 16 -3.74 9.51 7.24
CA THR A 16 -4.24 10.31 6.11
C THR A 16 -3.37 10.13 4.87
N ILE A 17 -2.05 10.11 5.00
CA ILE A 17 -1.13 9.84 3.88
C ILE A 17 -1.37 8.44 3.30
N LEU A 18 -1.52 7.42 4.15
CA LEU A 18 -1.76 6.06 3.69
C LEU A 18 -3.14 5.92 3.01
N ALA A 19 -4.17 6.57 3.54
CA ALA A 19 -5.49 6.58 2.94
C ALA A 19 -5.46 7.29 1.57
N MET A 20 -4.76 8.41 1.45
CA MET A 20 -4.51 9.08 0.18
C MET A 20 -3.78 8.13 -0.79
N ASP A 21 -2.71 7.47 -0.36
CA ASP A 21 -1.96 6.56 -1.22
C ASP A 21 -2.81 5.37 -1.72
N ALA A 22 -3.68 4.84 -0.86
CA ALA A 22 -4.58 3.76 -1.21
C ALA A 22 -5.59 4.12 -2.32
N THR A 23 -6.05 5.38 -2.36
CA THR A 23 -7.05 5.81 -3.35
C THR A 23 -6.53 5.85 -4.78
N TRP A 24 -5.28 6.25 -5.00
CA TRP A 24 -4.68 6.23 -6.34
C TRP A 24 -4.09 4.86 -6.68
N LEU A 25 -3.61 4.09 -5.70
CA LEU A 25 -3.01 2.78 -5.95
C LEU A 25 -4.06 1.70 -6.31
N ALA A 26 -5.25 1.77 -5.71
CA ALA A 26 -6.33 0.79 -5.93
C ALA A 26 -6.74 0.63 -7.41
N PRO A 27 -7.07 1.70 -8.17
CA PRO A 27 -7.47 1.55 -9.56
C PRO A 27 -6.36 0.94 -10.43
N TRP A 28 -5.09 1.28 -10.16
CA TRP A 28 -3.94 0.64 -10.82
C TRP A 28 -3.83 -0.85 -10.50
N ALA A 29 -3.96 -1.23 -9.23
CA ALA A 29 -3.95 -2.63 -8.83
C ALA A 29 -5.07 -3.43 -9.50
N MET A 30 -6.28 -2.86 -9.57
CA MET A 30 -7.43 -3.48 -10.25
C MET A 30 -7.18 -3.65 -11.75
N LEU A 31 -6.69 -2.61 -12.42
CA LEU A 31 -6.39 -2.63 -13.84
C LEU A 31 -5.34 -3.69 -14.20
N LEU A 32 -4.21 -3.70 -13.47
CA LEU A 32 -3.07 -4.54 -13.76
C LEU A 32 -3.29 -6.02 -13.37
N THR A 33 -4.15 -6.29 -12.40
CA THR A 33 -4.52 -7.66 -12.02
C THR A 33 -5.70 -8.21 -12.82
N GLY A 34 -6.54 -7.33 -13.40
CA GLY A 34 -7.86 -7.69 -13.91
C GLY A 34 -8.87 -8.07 -12.81
N ALA A 35 -8.44 -8.11 -11.54
CA ALA A 35 -9.27 -8.52 -10.41
C ALA A 35 -10.07 -7.31 -9.90
N ARG A 36 -11.33 -7.21 -10.34
CA ARG A 36 -12.24 -6.15 -9.88
C ARG A 36 -12.81 -6.42 -8.49
N ALA A 37 -12.88 -7.69 -8.08
CA ALA A 37 -13.41 -8.09 -6.79
C ALA A 37 -12.31 -8.05 -5.71
N GLY A 38 -12.60 -7.45 -4.55
CA GLY A 38 -11.73 -7.45 -3.37
C GLY A 38 -10.62 -6.39 -3.34
N LEU A 39 -10.25 -5.79 -4.47
CA LEU A 39 -9.32 -4.67 -4.54
C LEU A 39 -10.08 -3.34 -4.44
N SER A 40 -9.89 -2.65 -3.32
CA SER A 40 -10.49 -1.33 -3.05
C SER A 40 -9.49 -0.45 -2.30
N PRO A 41 -9.69 0.89 -2.27
CA PRO A 41 -8.91 1.77 -1.42
C PRO A 41 -8.92 1.32 0.05
N GLY A 42 -10.03 0.76 0.54
CA GLY A 42 -10.11 0.22 1.90
C GLY A 42 -9.17 -0.96 2.13
N THR A 43 -9.11 -1.90 1.17
CA THR A 43 -8.21 -3.06 1.24
C THR A 43 -6.75 -2.64 1.26
N LEU A 44 -6.37 -1.72 0.38
CA LEU A 44 -4.99 -1.22 0.31
C LEU A 44 -4.62 -0.35 1.50
N PHE A 45 -5.56 0.46 2.01
CA PHE A 45 -5.38 1.21 3.24
C PHE A 45 -5.15 0.29 4.44
N ALA A 46 -5.90 -0.81 4.56
CA ALA A 46 -5.70 -1.82 5.60
C ALA A 46 -4.31 -2.45 5.48
N LEU A 47 -3.89 -2.85 4.28
CA LEU A 47 -2.55 -3.40 4.03
C LEU A 47 -1.43 -2.41 4.42
N LEU A 48 -1.54 -1.16 3.97
CA LEU A 48 -0.60 -0.09 4.29
C LEU A 48 -0.54 0.18 5.80
N THR A 49 -1.69 0.15 6.48
CA THR A 49 -1.79 0.38 7.92
C THR A 49 -1.16 -0.76 8.70
N VAL A 50 -1.43 -2.01 8.33
CA VAL A 50 -0.77 -3.19 8.92
C VAL A 50 0.75 -3.08 8.74
N ALA A 51 1.22 -2.80 7.53
CA ALA A 51 2.64 -2.63 7.27
C ALA A 51 3.26 -1.52 8.15
N LEU A 52 2.59 -0.38 8.31
CA LEU A 52 3.04 0.73 9.16
C LEU A 52 3.11 0.32 10.64
N VAL A 53 2.04 -0.25 11.19
CA VAL A 53 1.98 -0.65 12.61
C VAL A 53 3.04 -1.72 12.90
N THR A 54 3.18 -2.71 12.03
CA THR A 54 4.19 -3.77 12.21
C THR A 54 5.60 -3.22 12.10
N THR A 55 5.87 -2.33 11.15
CA THR A 55 7.20 -1.72 11.01
C THR A 55 7.56 -0.87 12.23
N GLN A 56 6.61 -0.11 12.77
CA GLN A 56 6.83 0.64 14.01
C GLN A 56 7.02 -0.27 15.22
N GLY A 57 6.29 -1.38 15.29
CA GLY A 57 6.48 -2.41 16.32
C GLY A 57 7.87 -3.06 16.24
N LEU A 58 8.35 -3.38 15.04
CA LEU A 58 9.70 -3.88 14.81
C LEU A 58 10.76 -2.84 15.19
N ALA A 59 10.56 -1.58 14.82
CA ALA A 59 11.48 -0.49 15.15
C ALA A 59 11.55 -0.21 16.67
N ALA A 60 10.43 -0.40 17.38
CA ALA A 60 10.37 -0.30 18.84
C ALA A 60 10.93 -1.53 19.57
N SER A 61 11.15 -2.64 18.87
CA SER A 61 11.69 -3.87 19.44
C SER A 61 13.19 -3.75 19.73
N ARG A 62 13.69 -4.57 20.65
CA ARG A 62 15.14 -4.67 20.96
C ARG A 62 15.90 -5.60 20.00
N LEU A 63 15.28 -5.96 18.88
CA LEU A 63 15.89 -6.87 17.92
C LEU A 63 17.09 -6.21 17.23
N ALA A 64 18.10 -7.02 16.90
CA ALA A 64 19.21 -6.56 16.08
C ALA A 64 18.71 -6.08 14.71
N LEU A 65 19.37 -5.06 14.15
CA LEU A 65 18.96 -4.42 12.88
C LEU A 65 18.81 -5.44 11.74
N GLY A 66 19.74 -6.39 11.61
CA GLY A 66 19.65 -7.44 10.59
C GLY A 66 18.40 -8.32 10.75
N LEU A 67 17.98 -8.59 11.98
CA LEU A 67 16.77 -9.36 12.26
C LEU A 67 15.50 -8.54 11.98
N GLN A 68 15.52 -7.23 12.24
CA GLN A 68 14.42 -6.33 11.86
C GLN A 68 14.25 -6.27 10.34
N GLN A 69 15.35 -6.16 9.59
CA GLN A 69 15.34 -6.16 8.12
C GLN A 69 14.85 -7.50 7.56
N ALA A 70 15.36 -8.62 8.09
CA ALA A 70 14.91 -9.95 7.70
C ALA A 70 13.43 -10.18 8.01
N ALA A 71 12.96 -9.74 9.18
CA ALA A 71 11.55 -9.84 9.57
C ALA A 71 10.65 -8.98 8.67
N ALA A 72 11.02 -7.72 8.43
CA ALA A 72 10.25 -6.83 7.54
C ALA A 72 10.19 -7.37 6.11
N GLY A 73 11.31 -7.84 5.55
CA GLY A 73 11.35 -8.45 4.23
C GLY A 73 10.50 -9.73 4.14
N THR A 74 10.62 -10.61 5.13
CA THR A 74 9.81 -11.84 5.20
C THR A 74 8.33 -11.52 5.29
N LEU A 75 7.93 -10.59 6.16
CA LEU A 75 6.54 -10.18 6.31
C LEU A 75 6.00 -9.49 5.05
N ALA A 76 6.84 -8.75 4.32
CA ALA A 76 6.46 -8.14 3.05
C ALA A 76 6.12 -9.19 1.98
N VAL A 77 6.97 -10.22 1.86
CA VAL A 77 6.73 -11.35 0.94
C VAL A 77 5.49 -12.14 1.36
N LEU A 78 5.37 -12.48 2.65
CA LEU A 78 4.20 -13.19 3.18
C LEU A 78 2.90 -12.41 3.00
N ALA A 79 2.92 -11.08 3.16
CA ALA A 79 1.78 -10.23 2.89
C ALA A 79 1.38 -10.24 1.41
N GLY A 80 2.36 -10.21 0.49
CA GLY A 80 2.11 -10.33 -0.95
C GLY A 80 1.50 -11.68 -1.34
N LEU A 81 2.03 -12.77 -0.80
CA LEU A 81 1.47 -14.11 -0.99
C LEU A 81 0.07 -14.23 -0.38
N GLY A 82 -0.14 -13.70 0.82
CA GLY A 82 -1.45 -13.67 1.47
C GLY A 82 -2.48 -12.89 0.68
N LEU A 83 -2.13 -11.70 0.19
CA LEU A 83 -2.99 -10.88 -0.66
C LEU A 83 -3.33 -11.60 -1.97
N THR A 84 -2.34 -12.20 -2.62
CA THR A 84 -2.51 -13.01 -3.83
C THR A 84 -3.47 -14.17 -3.60
N ARG A 85 -3.28 -14.89 -2.50
CA ARG A 85 -4.13 -16.00 -2.09
C ARG A 85 -5.58 -15.57 -1.86
N VAL A 86 -5.80 -14.45 -1.16
CA VAL A 86 -7.15 -13.95 -0.87
C VAL A 86 -7.85 -13.44 -2.13
N ILE A 87 -7.16 -12.68 -2.97
CA ILE A 87 -7.76 -12.00 -4.13
C ILE A 87 -7.90 -12.94 -5.34
N LEU A 88 -6.89 -13.76 -5.64
CA LEU A 88 -6.87 -14.59 -6.86
C LEU A 88 -7.24 -16.05 -6.60
N TYR A 89 -6.93 -16.58 -5.42
CA TYR A 89 -7.12 -18.01 -5.09
C TYR A 89 -8.08 -18.23 -3.91
N GLY A 90 -8.98 -17.26 -3.63
CA GLY A 90 -9.91 -17.33 -2.51
C GLY A 90 -10.86 -18.53 -2.52
N GLY A 91 -11.04 -19.16 -3.68
CA GLY A 91 -11.83 -20.40 -3.84
C GLY A 91 -11.15 -21.67 -3.31
N TYR A 92 -9.84 -21.63 -2.98
CA TYR A 92 -9.15 -22.78 -2.39
C TYR A 92 -9.43 -22.87 -0.88
N PRO A 93 -9.60 -24.08 -0.31
CA PRO A 93 -9.70 -24.27 1.14
C PRO A 93 -8.51 -23.64 1.89
N VAL A 94 -8.76 -23.09 3.09
CA VAL A 94 -7.79 -22.29 3.85
C VAL A 94 -6.43 -22.99 4.02
N LEU A 95 -6.45 -24.29 4.34
CA LEU A 95 -5.25 -25.10 4.58
C LEU A 95 -4.71 -25.82 3.34
N ASN A 96 -5.37 -25.70 2.19
CA ASN A 96 -4.89 -26.31 0.96
C ASN A 96 -3.74 -25.46 0.40
N LEU A 97 -2.55 -26.04 0.25
CA LEU A 97 -1.36 -25.38 -0.31
C LEU A 97 -1.21 -25.56 -1.82
N ALA A 98 -2.14 -26.25 -2.48
CA ALA A 98 -2.09 -26.51 -3.92
C ALA A 98 -2.13 -25.23 -4.77
N TRP A 99 -2.59 -24.10 -4.23
CA TRP A 99 -2.54 -22.80 -4.93
C TRP A 99 -1.11 -22.29 -5.13
N LEU A 100 -0.16 -22.68 -4.29
CA LEU A 100 1.22 -22.19 -4.34
C LEU A 100 2.00 -22.70 -5.59
N PRO A 101 2.01 -24.00 -5.92
CA PRO A 101 2.59 -24.46 -7.18
C PRO A 101 1.84 -23.94 -8.40
N THR A 102 0.53 -23.72 -8.32
CA THR A 102 -0.24 -23.07 -9.39
C THR A 102 0.24 -21.64 -9.61
N TRP A 103 0.40 -20.86 -8.53
CA TRP A 103 0.96 -19.51 -8.60
C TRP A 103 2.38 -19.50 -9.19
N LEU A 104 3.26 -20.41 -8.77
CA LEU A 104 4.60 -20.55 -9.37
C LEU A 104 4.54 -20.91 -10.87
N GLY A 105 3.59 -21.76 -11.25
CA GLY A 105 3.31 -22.08 -12.65
C GLY A 105 2.85 -20.87 -13.44
N ASP A 106 1.94 -20.06 -12.89
CA ASP A 106 1.44 -18.83 -13.51
C ASP A 106 2.56 -17.79 -13.66
N LEU A 107 3.47 -17.71 -12.68
CA LEU A 107 4.69 -16.89 -12.76
C LEU A 107 5.64 -17.36 -13.87
N ALA A 108 5.84 -18.66 -14.01
CA ALA A 108 6.72 -19.21 -15.04
C ALA A 108 6.11 -19.10 -16.45
N ALA A 109 4.78 -19.16 -16.53
CA ALA A 109 4.07 -19.13 -17.79
C ALA A 109 4.11 -17.75 -18.45
N LEU A 110 4.10 -16.63 -17.70
CA LEU A 110 4.23 -15.21 -18.12
C LEU A 110 3.41 -14.74 -19.36
N ARG A 111 2.68 -15.62 -20.03
CA ARG A 111 2.13 -15.46 -21.38
C ARG A 111 0.62 -15.70 -21.48
N SER A 112 -0.02 -16.35 -20.51
CA SER A 112 -1.43 -16.81 -20.66
C SER A 112 -2.38 -16.44 -19.52
N VAL A 113 -1.88 -16.22 -18.30
CA VAL A 113 -2.66 -15.71 -17.16
C VAL A 113 -2.01 -14.39 -16.76
N GLY A 114 -2.79 -13.31 -16.72
CA GLY A 114 -2.26 -11.96 -16.45
C GLY A 114 -1.37 -11.93 -15.19
N PRO A 115 -0.40 -11.00 -15.10
CA PRO A 115 0.61 -10.97 -14.04
C PRO A 115 0.04 -10.58 -12.66
N GLY A 116 -1.24 -10.85 -12.37
CA GLY A 116 -1.95 -10.42 -11.17
C GLY A 116 -1.23 -10.82 -9.88
N GLY A 117 -0.69 -12.03 -9.81
CA GLY A 117 0.12 -12.47 -8.66
C GLY A 117 1.39 -11.64 -8.45
N LEU A 118 2.09 -11.29 -9.54
CA LEU A 118 3.25 -10.38 -9.50
C LEU A 118 2.83 -8.98 -9.07
N VAL A 119 1.74 -8.47 -9.62
CA VAL A 119 1.22 -7.14 -9.30
C VAL A 119 0.83 -7.05 -7.83
N LEU A 120 0.12 -8.03 -7.28
CA LEU A 120 -0.27 -8.05 -5.86
C LEU A 120 0.95 -8.18 -4.94
N THR A 121 1.95 -8.95 -5.35
CA THR A 121 3.23 -9.01 -4.64
C THR A 121 3.95 -7.66 -4.67
N ALA A 122 4.01 -7.00 -5.83
CA ALA A 122 4.60 -5.67 -5.99
C ALA A 122 3.85 -4.60 -5.18
N VAL A 123 2.51 -4.66 -5.12
CA VAL A 123 1.68 -3.78 -4.28
C VAL A 123 2.00 -3.99 -2.79
N ALA A 124 2.17 -5.24 -2.34
CA ALA A 124 2.58 -5.51 -0.98
C ALA A 124 3.99 -4.99 -0.69
N LEU A 125 4.96 -5.24 -1.58
CA LEU A 125 6.33 -4.71 -1.43
C LEU A 125 6.34 -3.17 -1.39
N TYR A 126 5.56 -2.51 -2.25
CA TYR A 126 5.35 -1.07 -2.21
C TYR A 126 4.79 -0.63 -0.86
N ALA A 127 3.75 -1.31 -0.35
CA ALA A 127 3.13 -0.96 0.93
C ALA A 127 4.12 -1.05 2.09
N TRP A 128 4.95 -2.10 2.12
CA TRP A 128 6.00 -2.28 3.12
C TRP A 128 7.12 -1.25 2.99
N GLY A 129 7.61 -1.00 1.77
CA GLY A 129 8.60 0.05 1.52
C GLY A 129 8.09 1.43 1.95
N ARG A 130 6.82 1.74 1.66
CA ARG A 130 6.15 2.97 2.06
C ARG A 130 6.04 3.08 3.58
N ALA A 131 5.60 2.02 4.25
CA ALA A 131 5.53 1.95 5.71
C ALA A 131 6.90 2.17 6.39
N ILE A 132 7.97 1.55 5.88
CA ILE A 132 9.34 1.76 6.36
C ILE A 132 9.77 3.21 6.20
N SER A 133 9.53 3.82 5.03
CA SER A 133 9.89 5.22 4.78
C SER A 133 9.19 6.18 5.76
N LEU A 134 7.92 5.93 6.06
CA LEU A 134 7.11 6.75 6.96
C LEU A 134 7.43 6.50 8.45
N ALA A 135 7.87 5.29 8.80
CA ALA A 135 8.25 4.96 10.17
C ALA A 135 9.56 5.66 10.59
N GLN A 136 10.49 5.84 9.66
CA GLN A 136 11.83 6.37 9.95
C GLN A 136 11.84 7.87 10.28
N ARG A 137 11.00 8.69 9.64
CA ARG A 137 11.02 10.16 9.81
C ARG A 137 9.61 10.74 9.74
N VAL A 138 9.40 11.85 10.46
CA VAL A 138 8.17 12.64 10.29
C VAL A 138 8.18 13.26 8.89
N PRO A 139 7.14 13.07 8.08
CA PRO A 139 7.08 13.66 6.75
C PRO A 139 6.97 15.18 6.83
N ALA A 140 7.89 15.89 6.20
CA ALA A 140 7.77 17.33 5.96
C ALA A 140 6.60 17.61 4.99
N ALA A 141 5.96 18.76 5.11
CA ALA A 141 4.88 19.21 4.23
C ALA A 141 5.31 19.27 2.77
N GLU A 142 6.58 19.59 2.50
CA GLU A 142 7.15 19.50 1.14
C GLU A 142 7.15 18.06 0.61
N SER A 143 7.58 17.10 1.44
CA SER A 143 7.58 15.68 1.09
C SER A 143 6.16 15.15 0.88
N VAL A 144 5.19 15.57 1.70
CA VAL A 144 3.77 15.20 1.53
C VAL A 144 3.21 15.81 0.26
N GLY A 145 3.53 17.08 -0.04
CA GLY A 145 3.14 17.74 -1.28
C GLY A 145 3.74 17.08 -2.52
N TYR A 146 4.98 16.59 -2.45
CA TYR A 146 5.57 15.79 -3.52
C TYR A 146 4.81 14.47 -3.74
N GLN A 147 4.50 13.73 -2.66
CA GLN A 147 3.71 12.50 -2.76
C GLN A 147 2.33 12.76 -3.38
N PHE A 148 1.67 13.84 -2.96
CA PHE A 148 0.39 14.24 -3.53
C PHE A 148 0.49 14.45 -5.04
N ARG A 149 1.54 15.12 -5.53
CA ARG A 149 1.79 15.28 -6.98
C ARG A 149 2.01 13.94 -7.68
N VAL A 150 2.71 12.99 -7.07
CA VAL A 150 2.86 11.62 -7.61
C VAL A 150 1.48 10.97 -7.77
N GLY A 151 0.61 11.08 -6.77
CA GLY A 151 -0.77 10.57 -6.86
C GLY A 151 -1.59 11.25 -7.96
N VAL A 152 -1.44 12.56 -8.16
CA VAL A 152 -2.07 13.29 -9.28
C VAL A 152 -1.59 12.76 -10.63
N VAL A 153 -0.28 12.57 -10.78
CA VAL A 153 0.31 12.00 -12.01
C VAL A 153 -0.19 10.57 -12.24
N ALA A 154 -0.28 9.75 -11.19
CA ALA A 154 -0.82 8.40 -11.26
C ALA A 154 -2.29 8.39 -11.70
N TRP A 155 -3.11 9.30 -11.16
CA TRP A 155 -4.51 9.46 -11.57
C TRP A 155 -4.64 9.93 -13.02
N PHE A 156 -3.81 10.90 -13.43
CA PHE A 156 -3.78 11.40 -14.81
C PHE A 156 -3.48 10.26 -15.80
N TRP A 157 -2.41 9.50 -15.56
CA TRP A 157 -2.05 8.36 -16.41
C TRP A 157 -3.08 7.24 -16.38
N PHE A 158 -3.69 6.99 -15.22
CA PHE A 158 -4.74 6.00 -15.11
C PHE A 158 -5.91 6.33 -16.04
N HIS A 159 -6.42 7.57 -16.00
CA HIS A 159 -7.52 7.97 -16.87
C HIS A 159 -7.11 7.96 -18.34
N LEU A 160 -5.91 8.44 -18.67
CA LEU A 160 -5.42 8.44 -20.05
C LEU A 160 -5.34 7.03 -20.63
N ILE A 161 -4.81 6.06 -19.88
CA ILE A 161 -4.76 4.65 -20.28
C ILE A 161 -6.18 4.05 -20.29
N GLY A 162 -7.01 4.44 -19.32
CA GLY A 162 -8.41 4.03 -19.20
C GLY A 162 -9.24 4.29 -20.45
N LEU A 163 -8.97 5.39 -21.16
CA LEU A 163 -9.60 5.72 -22.45
C LEU A 163 -9.36 4.65 -23.53
N PHE A 164 -8.23 3.95 -23.50
CA PHE A 164 -7.87 2.94 -24.50
C PHE A 164 -8.32 1.53 -24.12
N VAL A 165 -8.42 1.24 -22.82
CA VAL A 165 -8.69 -0.11 -22.31
C VAL A 165 -10.08 -0.28 -21.68
N GLY A 166 -10.92 0.77 -21.70
CA GLY A 166 -12.26 0.76 -21.12
C GLY A 166 -12.26 0.55 -19.60
N ALA A 167 -11.25 1.12 -18.93
CA ALA A 167 -11.12 1.03 -17.47
C ALA A 167 -11.62 2.32 -16.83
N ASP A 168 -12.71 2.19 -16.07
CA ASP A 168 -13.31 3.28 -15.32
C ASP A 168 -13.00 3.13 -13.83
N ALA A 169 -12.38 4.14 -13.24
CA ALA A 169 -12.27 4.25 -11.79
C ALA A 169 -13.45 5.05 -11.23
N PRO A 170 -13.95 4.71 -10.03
CA PRO A 170 -15.02 5.47 -9.41
C PRO A 170 -14.58 6.92 -9.12
N LEU A 171 -15.32 7.90 -9.66
CA LEU A 171 -15.13 9.32 -9.36
C LEU A 171 -15.05 9.64 -7.86
N PRO A 172 -15.83 8.98 -6.95
CA PRO A 172 -15.69 9.21 -5.51
C PRO A 172 -14.28 8.97 -4.97
N TRP A 173 -13.50 8.06 -5.56
CA TRP A 173 -12.12 7.78 -5.11
C TRP A 173 -11.17 8.93 -5.47
N LEU A 174 -11.40 9.59 -6.60
CA LEU A 174 -10.65 10.78 -7.00
C LEU A 174 -10.95 11.95 -6.06
N PHE A 175 -12.22 12.20 -5.73
CA PHE A 175 -12.58 13.23 -4.74
C PHE A 175 -12.00 12.94 -3.35
N LEU A 176 -12.05 11.67 -2.93
CA LEU A 176 -11.45 11.23 -1.68
C LEU A 176 -9.93 11.44 -1.68
N PHE A 177 -9.25 11.12 -2.79
CA PHE A 177 -7.81 11.38 -2.97
C PHE A 177 -7.47 12.86 -2.75
N PHE A 178 -8.17 13.78 -3.42
CA PHE A 178 -7.92 15.22 -3.27
C PHE A 178 -8.19 15.70 -1.84
N THR A 179 -9.27 15.24 -1.23
CA THR A 179 -9.65 15.61 0.14
C THR A 179 -8.59 15.18 1.14
N LEU A 180 -8.15 13.91 1.06
CA LEU A 180 -7.12 13.36 1.92
C LEU A 180 -5.76 14.00 1.66
N GLY A 181 -5.42 14.30 0.41
CA GLY A 181 -4.16 14.96 0.06
C GLY A 181 -4.05 16.37 0.65
N LEU A 182 -5.10 17.18 0.52
CA LEU A 182 -5.14 18.51 1.13
C LEU A 182 -5.10 18.44 2.65
N LEU A 183 -5.83 17.49 3.25
CA LEU A 183 -5.80 17.25 4.69
C LEU A 183 -4.39 16.84 5.16
N ALA A 184 -3.73 15.93 4.45
CA ALA A 184 -2.38 15.48 4.79
C ALA A 184 -1.35 16.62 4.71
N ILE A 185 -1.41 17.47 3.68
CA ILE A 185 -0.55 18.65 3.55
C ILE A 185 -0.82 19.62 4.71
N GLY A 186 -2.09 19.88 5.02
CA GLY A 186 -2.48 20.73 6.14
C GLY A 186 -1.95 20.21 7.48
N LEU A 187 -2.18 18.93 7.77
CA LEU A 187 -1.68 18.27 8.98
C LEU A 187 -0.16 18.31 9.09
N ALA A 188 0.55 18.09 7.98
CA ALA A 188 2.01 18.16 7.94
C ALA A 188 2.53 19.57 8.29
N ARG A 189 1.88 20.63 7.78
CA ARG A 189 2.22 22.02 8.12
C ARG A 189 2.02 22.33 9.59
N VAL A 190 0.94 21.85 10.20
CA VAL A 190 0.69 22.04 11.64
C VAL A 190 1.70 21.26 12.47
N GLU A 191 2.15 20.08 12.01
CA GLU A 191 3.20 19.31 12.68
C GLU A 191 4.57 20.03 12.62
N GLU A 192 4.95 20.57 11.46
CA GLU A 192 6.17 21.38 11.28
C GLU A 192 6.18 22.65 12.13
N ALA A 193 5.04 23.33 12.25
CA ALA A 193 4.95 24.57 13.02
C ALA A 193 5.11 24.36 14.54
N GLN A 194 5.00 23.12 15.02
CA GLN A 194 5.04 22.77 16.44
C GLN A 194 6.29 21.96 16.84
N SER A 195 7.14 21.57 15.88
CA SER A 195 8.40 20.87 16.09
C SER A 195 9.56 21.84 16.31
#